data_AF-A0A1F9QSB8-F1
#
_entry.id   AF-A0A1F9QSB8-F1
#
_cell.length_a   1.000
_cell.length_b   1.000
_cell.length_c   1.000
_cell.angle_alpha   90.00
_cell.angle_beta   90.00
_cell.angle_gamma   90.00
#
_symmetry.space_group_name_H-M   'P 1'
#
loop_
_entity.id
_entity.type
_entity.pdbx_description
1 polymer ?
#
loop_
_entity_poly.entity_id
_entity_poly.type
_entity_poly.pdbx_seq_one_letter_code
_entity_poly.pdbx_strand_id
1 'polypeptide(L)'
;MEGMKKFPGIFEEHGGFMKWTVNEWVAESYRARKVGALTAYIYRALKWPDFYTSGAPAYEVKYGGATIALIRFEGKGATVKSLEAAARFPEINDLDLVEIALWVSKLRGACSGLN
;
A
#
# COMPACT_ATOMS: atom_id res chain seq x y z
N MET A 1 -22.50 15.48 7.75
CA MET A 1 -22.36 14.03 7.51
C MET A 1 -21.94 13.88 6.07
N GLU A 2 -20.63 13.85 5.84
CA GLU A 2 -20.02 14.06 4.53
C GLU A 2 -20.10 12.78 3.70
N GLY A 3 -20.64 12.93 2.49
CA GLY A 3 -20.92 11.84 1.58
C GLY A 3 -19.67 11.06 1.22
N MET A 4 -19.61 9.80 1.67
CA MET A 4 -18.74 8.79 1.09
C MET A 4 -19.08 8.66 -0.38
N LYS A 5 -18.29 9.31 -1.25
CA LYS A 5 -18.27 9.01 -2.68
C LYS A 5 -17.89 7.55 -2.83
N LYS A 6 -18.89 6.73 -3.16
CA LYS A 6 -18.75 5.31 -3.46
C LYS A 6 -17.99 5.22 -4.78
N PHE A 7 -16.68 5.05 -4.72
CA PHE A 7 -15.86 4.78 -5.90
C PHE A 7 -16.30 3.42 -6.48
N PRO A 8 -16.68 3.35 -7.76
CA PRO A 8 -17.01 2.08 -8.40
C PRO A 8 -15.70 1.35 -8.69
N GLY A 9 -15.28 0.50 -7.76
CA GLY A 9 -14.01 -0.23 -7.88
C GLY A 9 -13.89 -1.46 -6.98
N ILE A 10 -15.01 -2.00 -6.48
CA ILE A 10 -15.00 -3.36 -5.92
C ILE A 10 -14.99 -4.32 -7.10
N PHE A 11 -13.79 -4.53 -7.67
CA PHE A 11 -13.53 -5.69 -8.51
C PHE A 11 -13.34 -6.87 -7.57
N GLU A 12 -14.41 -7.62 -7.37
CA GLU A 12 -14.37 -8.96 -6.79
C GLU A 12 -13.75 -9.88 -7.86
N GLU A 13 -12.42 -9.84 -8.02
CA GLU A 13 -11.70 -10.86 -8.79
C GLU A 13 -11.71 -12.16 -7.99
N HIS A 14 -12.65 -13.05 -8.31
CA HIS A 14 -12.56 -14.47 -7.99
C HIS A 14 -11.46 -15.10 -8.86
N GLY A 15 -10.22 -14.98 -8.43
CA GLY A 15 -9.04 -15.62 -9.01
C GLY A 15 -7.92 -15.64 -7.98
N GLY A 16 -7.50 -16.83 -7.56
CA GLY A 16 -6.75 -17.07 -6.33
C GLY A 16 -5.47 -16.26 -6.13
N PHE A 17 -5.08 -16.13 -4.86
CA PHE A 17 -3.87 -15.53 -4.27
C PHE A 17 -3.99 -14.13 -3.65
N MET A 18 -4.76 -13.18 -4.20
CA MET A 18 -4.80 -11.83 -3.62
C MET A 18 -5.71 -11.72 -2.39
N LYS A 19 -5.12 -11.64 -1.19
CA LYS A 19 -5.89 -11.60 0.07
C LYS A 19 -6.17 -10.20 0.58
N TRP A 20 -5.53 -9.18 0.02
CA TRP A 20 -5.64 -7.78 0.45
C TRP A 20 -6.47 -6.95 -0.52
N THR A 21 -7.40 -6.18 0.02
CA THR A 21 -8.14 -5.13 -0.69
C THR A 21 -7.59 -3.77 -0.25
N VAL A 22 -7.08 -2.99 -1.19
CA VAL A 22 -6.52 -1.66 -0.90
C VAL A 22 -7.45 -0.59 -1.45
N ASN A 23 -7.84 0.37 -0.61
CA ASN A 23 -8.66 1.51 -1.01
C ASN A 23 -7.93 2.80 -0.64
N GLU A 24 -8.07 3.84 -1.45
CA GLU A 24 -7.65 5.18 -1.05
C GLU A 24 -8.53 5.68 0.10
N TRP A 25 -7.91 6.15 1.19
CA TRP A 25 -8.62 6.62 2.38
C TRP A 25 -8.54 8.13 2.53
N VAL A 26 -7.36 8.70 2.28
CA VAL A 26 -7.07 10.15 2.26
C VAL A 26 -6.14 10.39 1.08
N ALA A 27 -6.05 11.63 0.57
CA ALA A 27 -5.15 11.96 -0.55
C ALA A 27 -3.75 11.37 -0.32
N GLU A 28 -3.30 10.55 -1.28
CA GLU A 28 -1.99 9.87 -1.26
C GLU A 28 -1.78 8.91 -0.08
N SER A 29 -2.85 8.46 0.57
CA SER A 29 -2.83 7.47 1.67
C SER A 29 -3.86 6.37 1.43
N TYR A 30 -3.44 5.13 1.62
CA TYR A 30 -4.24 3.95 1.33
C TYR A 30 -4.50 3.11 2.57
N ARG A 31 -5.60 2.38 2.56
CA ARG A 31 -5.95 1.40 3.59
C ARG A 31 -6.02 0.03 2.94
N ALA A 32 -5.16 -0.88 3.37
CA ALA A 32 -5.17 -2.28 2.98
C ALA A 32 -5.91 -3.11 4.02
N ARG A 33 -6.88 -3.91 3.60
CA ARG A 33 -7.63 -4.84 4.44
C ARG A 33 -7.51 -6.25 3.91
N LYS A 34 -7.05 -7.19 4.74
CA LYS A 34 -7.02 -8.60 4.41
C LYS A 34 -8.34 -9.27 4.78
N VAL A 35 -8.71 -10.32 4.04
CA VAL A 35 -9.72 -11.28 4.48
C VAL A 35 -9.30 -11.86 5.84
N GLY A 36 -10.16 -11.77 6.85
CA GLY A 36 -9.83 -12.19 8.24
C GLY A 36 -9.47 -11.06 9.22
N ALA A 37 -9.81 -9.80 8.91
CA ALA A 37 -9.73 -8.62 9.79
C ALA A 37 -8.37 -7.92 9.95
N LEU A 38 -7.31 -8.36 9.28
CA LEU A 38 -6.04 -7.61 9.28
C LEU A 38 -6.22 -6.29 8.52
N THR A 39 -5.80 -5.18 9.12
CA THR A 39 -5.85 -3.85 8.51
C THR A 39 -4.48 -3.20 8.59
N ALA A 40 -3.89 -2.90 7.45
CA ALA A 40 -2.67 -2.12 7.32
C ALA A 40 -2.99 -0.75 6.69
N TYR A 41 -2.22 0.25 7.08
CA TYR A 41 -2.37 1.62 6.61
C TYR A 41 -1.11 2.02 5.86
N ILE A 42 -1.27 2.58 4.67
CA ILE A 42 -0.19 2.98 3.80
C ILE A 42 -0.21 4.49 3.72
N TYR A 43 0.89 5.12 4.15
CA TYR A 43 1.03 6.57 4.15
C TYR A 43 2.14 6.97 3.21
N ARG A 44 2.03 8.13 2.56
CA ARG A 44 3.15 8.71 1.83
C ARG A 44 4.30 9.01 2.80
N ALA A 45 5.47 8.46 2.53
CA ALA A 45 6.67 8.68 3.33
C ALA A 45 7.19 10.10 3.07
N LEU A 46 7.23 10.94 4.11
CA LEU A 46 7.79 12.30 4.02
C LEU A 46 9.30 12.34 4.23
N LYS A 47 9.87 11.33 4.92
CA LYS A 47 11.30 11.20 5.20
C LYS A 47 11.75 9.79 4.86
N TRP A 48 12.24 9.60 3.64
CA TRP A 48 13.05 8.44 3.31
C TRP A 48 14.51 8.75 3.65
N PRO A 49 15.33 7.80 4.13
CA PRO A 49 16.75 8.05 4.35
C PRO A 49 17.39 8.57 3.06
N ASP A 50 18.08 9.71 3.20
CA ASP A 50 18.71 10.65 2.25
C ASP A 50 19.43 10.10 0.99
N PHE A 51 19.50 8.79 0.80
CA PHE A 51 20.27 8.16 -0.27
C PHE A 51 19.67 8.31 -1.68
N TYR A 52 18.41 8.75 -1.80
CA TYR A 52 17.73 8.94 -3.08
C TYR A 52 17.01 10.29 -3.12
N THR A 53 17.74 11.31 -3.61
CA THR A 53 17.25 12.67 -3.91
C THR A 53 16.30 12.75 -5.12
N SER A 54 16.06 11.63 -5.82
CA SER A 54 15.10 11.58 -6.93
C SER A 54 13.68 11.43 -6.39
N GLY A 55 12.82 12.41 -6.70
CA GLY A 55 11.40 12.59 -6.29
C GLY A 55 10.41 11.46 -6.65
N ALA A 56 10.84 10.21 -6.59
CA ALA A 56 10.01 9.03 -6.66
C ALA A 56 9.14 8.93 -5.40
N PRO A 57 7.82 8.73 -5.54
CA PRO A 57 6.93 8.62 -4.39
C PRO A 57 7.23 7.35 -3.60
N ALA A 58 7.43 7.55 -2.31
CA ALA A 58 7.67 6.53 -1.32
C ALA A 58 6.50 6.45 -0.34
N TYR A 59 6.28 5.25 0.20
CA TYR A 59 5.18 4.92 1.08
C TYR A 59 5.64 4.07 2.25
N GLU A 60 5.03 4.28 3.41
CA GLU A 60 5.24 3.51 4.63
C GLU A 60 4.02 2.64 4.88
N VAL A 61 4.23 1.35 5.10
CA VAL A 61 3.17 0.41 5.50
C VAL A 61 3.20 0.30 7.02
N LYS A 62 2.11 0.69 7.66
CA LYS A 62 1.89 0.64 9.10
C LYS A 62 0.90 -0.44 9.46
N TYR A 63 1.25 -1.25 10.45
CA TYR A 63 0.43 -2.30 11.01
C TYR A 63 0.60 -2.35 12.52
N GLY A 64 -0.50 -2.54 13.26
CA GLY A 64 -0.45 -2.59 14.74
C GLY A 64 0.20 -1.36 15.41
N GLY A 65 0.17 -0.19 14.75
CA GLY A 65 0.82 1.03 15.23
C GLY A 65 2.31 1.17 14.90
N ALA A 66 2.94 0.18 14.25
CA ALA A 66 4.34 0.21 13.86
C ALA A 66 4.49 0.28 12.33
N THR A 67 5.52 0.97 11.83
CA THR A 67 5.91 0.87 10.41
C THR A 67 6.63 -0.45 10.19
N ILE A 68 6.03 -1.33 9.39
CA ILE A 68 6.54 -2.68 9.14
C ILE A 68 7.26 -2.81 7.80
N ALA A 69 6.95 -1.93 6.85
CA ALA A 69 7.59 -1.97 5.54
C ALA A 69 7.60 -0.61 4.88
N LEU A 70 8.44 -0.51 3.87
CA LEU A 70 8.64 0.67 3.05
C LEU A 70 8.49 0.27 1.59
N ILE A 71 7.72 1.05 0.83
CA ILE A 71 7.44 0.82 -0.59
C ILE A 71 7.90 2.03 -1.37
N ARG A 72 8.71 1.83 -2.40
CA ARG A 72 9.13 2.88 -3.32
C ARG A 72 8.78 2.48 -4.74
N PHE A 73 8.30 3.44 -5.53
CA PHE A 73 7.98 3.19 -6.94
C PHE A 73 9.01 3.86 -7.84
N GLU A 74 9.68 3.07 -8.67
CA GLU A 74 10.69 3.53 -9.62
C GLU A 74 10.31 3.07 -11.03
N GLY A 75 9.91 4.02 -11.89
CA GLY A 75 9.40 3.72 -13.22
C GLY A 75 8.15 2.85 -13.18
N LYS A 76 8.22 1.66 -13.80
CA LYS A 76 7.14 0.65 -13.81
C LYS A 76 7.25 -0.37 -12.66
N GLY A 77 8.29 -0.27 -11.83
CA GLY A 77 8.57 -1.21 -10.75
C GLY A 77 8.27 -0.64 -9.36
N ALA A 78 8.18 -1.54 -8.39
CA ALA A 78 8.08 -1.21 -6.97
C ALA A 78 9.15 -1.96 -6.18
N THR A 79 9.87 -1.25 -5.33
CA THR A 79 10.80 -1.83 -4.35
C THR A 79 10.09 -1.89 -3.01
N VAL A 80 10.00 -3.08 -2.44
CA VAL A 80 9.42 -3.31 -1.11
C VAL A 80 10.54 -3.72 -0.17
N LYS A 81 10.66 -3.02 0.95
CA LYS A 81 11.62 -3.30 2.00
C LYS A 81 10.88 -3.54 3.32
N SER A 82 10.87 -4.78 3.79
CA SER A 82 10.43 -5.11 5.14
C SER A 82 11.41 -4.53 6.16
N LEU A 83 10.87 -3.99 7.26
CA LEU A 83 11.64 -3.46 8.39
C LEU A 83 11.68 -4.50 9.50
N GLU A 84 12.61 -4.36 10.45
CA GLU A 84 12.74 -5.27 11.59
C GLU A 84 11.45 -5.37 12.42
N ALA A 85 10.65 -4.30 12.45
CA ALA A 85 9.34 -4.30 13.10
C ALA A 85 8.35 -5.32 12.49
N ALA A 86 8.50 -5.70 11.22
CA ALA A 86 7.68 -6.74 10.59
C ALA A 86 7.85 -8.10 11.27
N ALA A 87 9.02 -8.38 11.84
CA ALA A 87 9.27 -9.65 12.56
C ALA A 87 8.35 -9.85 13.77
N ARG A 88 7.74 -8.77 14.29
CA ARG A 88 6.74 -8.83 15.37
C ARG A 88 5.35 -9.25 14.90
N PHE A 89 5.12 -9.29 13.59
CA PHE A 89 3.82 -9.54 12.98
C PHE A 89 3.92 -10.68 11.94
N PRO A 90 4.10 -11.94 12.38
CA PRO A 90 4.25 -13.10 11.48
C PRO A 90 3.00 -13.37 10.63
N GLU A 91 1.88 -12.72 10.94
CA GLU A 91 0.65 -12.73 10.14
C GLU A 91 0.74 -11.95 8.81
N ILE A 92 1.76 -11.09 8.66
CA ILE A 92 2.08 -10.34 7.45
C ILE A 92 3.45 -10.81 6.94
N ASN A 93 3.44 -11.52 5.81
CA ASN A 93 4.66 -12.00 5.16
C ASN A 93 5.14 -11.06 4.06
N ASP A 94 6.34 -11.27 3.54
CA ASP A 94 6.86 -10.45 2.43
C ASP A 94 5.95 -10.49 1.18
N LEU A 95 5.29 -11.63 0.92
CA LEU A 95 4.30 -11.73 -0.15
C LEU A 95 3.12 -10.76 0.05
N ASP A 96 2.61 -10.64 1.28
CA ASP A 96 1.54 -9.71 1.62
C ASP A 96 1.97 -8.25 1.38
N LEU A 97 3.23 -7.92 1.69
CA LEU A 97 3.79 -6.58 1.44
C LEU A 97 3.95 -6.27 -0.06
N VAL A 98 4.35 -7.26 -0.86
CA VAL A 98 4.43 -7.15 -2.32
C VAL A 98 3.04 -6.96 -2.92
N GLU A 99 2.03 -7.71 -2.45
CA GLU A 99 0.64 -7.53 -2.87
C GLU A 99 0.13 -6.11 -2.58
N ILE A 100 0.38 -5.59 -1.38
CA ILE A 100 0.03 -4.21 -1.01
C ILE A 100 0.71 -3.21 -1.95
N ALA A 101 2.00 -3.40 -2.26
CA ALA A 101 2.72 -2.54 -3.19
C ALA A 101 2.16 -2.58 -4.61
N LEU A 102 1.79 -3.76 -5.12
CA LEU A 102 1.15 -3.91 -6.43
C LEU A 102 -0.18 -3.18 -6.49
N TRP A 103 -0.99 -3.31 -5.44
CA TRP A 103 -2.25 -2.58 -5.33
C TRP A 103 -2.05 -1.06 -5.35
N VAL A 104 -1.13 -0.56 -4.54
CA VAL A 104 -0.80 0.87 -4.54
C VAL A 104 -0.27 1.31 -5.91
N SER A 105 0.54 0.50 -6.58
CA SER A 105 1.00 0.77 -7.96
C SER A 105 -0.18 0.91 -8.93
N LYS A 106 -1.15 -0.01 -8.86
CA LYS A 106 -2.34 -0.01 -9.70
C LYS A 106 -3.20 1.23 -9.44
N LEU A 107 -3.46 1.57 -8.18
CA LEU A 107 -4.24 2.75 -7.80
C LEU A 107 -3.56 4.05 -8.26
N ARG A 108 -2.24 4.14 -8.12
CA ARG A 108 -1.45 5.26 -8.64
C ARG A 108 -1.51 5.36 -10.16
N GLY A 109 -1.38 4.25 -10.86
CA GLY A 109 -1.50 4.21 -12.33
C GLY A 109 -2.89 4.61 -12.82
N ALA A 110 -3.94 4.15 -12.14
CA ALA A 110 -5.32 4.53 -12.44
C ALA A 110 -5.59 6.03 -12.22
N CYS A 111 -4.98 6.62 -11.18
CA CYS A 111 -5.06 8.06 -10.94
C CYS A 111 -4.27 8.88 -11.99
N SER A 112 -3.24 8.33 -12.61
CA SER A 112 -2.44 9.00 -13.66
C SER A 112 -2.99 8.83 -15.08
N GLY A 113 -3.91 7.89 -15.31
CA GLY A 113 -4.53 7.62 -16.62
C GLY A 113 -5.71 8.53 -16.97
N LEU A 114 -5.92 9.61 -16.22
CA LEU A 114 -7.03 10.56 -16.39
C LEU A 114 -6.58 11.91 -17.01
N ASN A 115 -5.43 11.92 -17.70
CA ASN A 115 -5.04 13.02 -18.60
C ASN A 115 -5.15 12.59 -20.06
#